data_AF-A0AAD6VPQ9-F1
#
_entry.id   AF-A0AAD6VPQ9-F1
#
_cell.length_a   1.000
_cell.length_b   1.000
_cell.length_c   1.000
_cell.angle_alpha   90.00
_cell.angle_beta   90.00
_cell.angle_gamma   90.00
#
_symmetry.space_group_name_H-M   'P 1'
#
loop_
_entity.id
_entity.type
_entity.pdbx_description
1 polymer ?
#
loop_
_entity_poly.entity_id
_entity_poly.type
_entity_poly.pdbx_seq_one_letter_code
_entity_poly.pdbx_strand_id
1 'polypeptide(L)'
;RIQDILSKIKIGSDLTEEQRAKITSLIREYADVFALSMSEVFYVDWWKHHLNIDPEIKLPTRMSQRPLTEKQKEWFYDILDEMEESHVIQRV
;
A
#
# COMPACT_ATOMS: atom_id res chain seq x y z
N ARG A 1 7.95 16.33 -2.05
CA ARG A 1 8.25 14.93 -1.65
C ARG A 1 8.76 14.81 -0.22
N ILE A 2 10.02 15.12 0.11
CA ILE A 2 10.57 14.92 1.47
C ILE A 2 9.74 15.64 2.55
N GLN A 3 9.29 16.87 2.29
CA GLN A 3 8.44 17.61 3.21
C GLN A 3 7.06 16.95 3.40
N ASP A 4 6.51 16.33 2.36
CA ASP A 4 5.24 15.60 2.41
C ASP A 4 5.37 14.31 3.23
N ILE A 5 6.52 13.64 3.15
CA ILE A 5 6.86 12.50 4.01
C ILE A 5 6.93 12.97 5.46
N LEU A 6 7.71 14.02 5.73
CA LEU A 6 7.87 14.56 7.08
C LEU A 6 6.54 15.04 7.69
N SER A 7 5.63 15.61 6.90
CA SER A 7 4.32 16.07 7.39
C SER A 7 3.37 14.91 7.72
N LYS A 8 3.52 13.76 7.05
CA LYS A 8 2.74 12.54 7.32
C LYS A 8 3.30 11.71 8.47
N ILE A 9 4.57 11.89 8.82
CA ILE A 9 5.21 11.17 9.93
C ILE A 9 4.96 11.90 11.24
N LYS A 10 4.31 11.21 12.18
CA LYS A 10 4.16 11.69 13.55
C LYS A 10 5.42 11.41 14.37
N ILE A 11 6.19 12.45 14.68
CA ILE A 11 7.35 12.36 15.59
C ILE A 11 6.89 12.69 17.02
N GLY A 12 7.09 11.74 17.95
CA GLY A 12 6.68 11.86 19.36
C GLY A 12 7.22 13.11 20.06
N SER A 13 6.47 13.64 21.03
CA SER A 13 6.85 14.84 21.81
C SER A 13 7.84 14.53 22.95
N ASP A 14 8.09 13.25 23.21
CA ASP A 14 9.00 12.70 24.21
C ASP A 14 10.49 12.75 23.81
N LEU A 15 10.77 13.19 22.58
CA LEU A 15 12.13 13.28 22.05
C LEU A 15 12.75 14.64 22.35
N THR A 16 14.03 14.61 22.74
CA THR A 16 14.85 15.82 22.82
C THR A 16 15.03 16.44 21.43
N GLU A 17 15.45 17.71 21.39
CA GLU A 17 15.73 18.41 20.13
C GLU A 17 16.79 17.69 19.28
N GLU A 18 17.82 17.15 19.93
CA GLU A 18 18.90 16.36 19.30
C GLU A 18 18.37 15.07 18.69
N GLN A 19 17.53 14.33 19.42
CA GLN A 19 16.91 13.10 18.92
C GLN A 19 15.96 13.38 17.76
N ARG A 20 15.15 14.43 17.88
CA ARG A 20 14.23 14.89 16.82
C ARG A 20 15.02 15.27 15.57
N ALA A 21 16.14 15.97 15.71
CA ALA A 21 17.02 16.32 14.60
C ALA A 21 17.61 15.07 13.92
N LYS A 22 18.07 14.10 14.72
CA LYS A 22 18.62 12.83 14.21
C LYS A 22 17.59 12.03 13.42
N ILE A 23 16.37 11.87 13.95
CA ILE A 23 15.28 11.16 13.27
C ILE A 23 14.87 11.90 11.99
N THR A 24 14.77 13.23 12.05
CA THR A 24 14.46 14.04 10.86
C THR A 24 15.52 13.87 9.78
N SER A 25 16.81 13.85 10.16
CA SER A 25 17.90 13.59 9.21
C SER A 25 17.81 12.20 8.60
N LEU A 26 17.50 11.17 9.41
CA LEU A 26 17.35 9.79 8.93
C LEU A 26 16.21 9.66 7.92
N ILE A 27 15.06 10.27 8.21
CA ILE A 27 13.91 10.25 7.28
C ILE A 27 14.27 10.94 5.96
N ARG A 28 15.05 12.02 6.00
CA ARG A 28 15.52 12.72 4.79
C ARG A 28 16.50 11.87 3.99
N GLU A 29 17.41 11.19 4.67
CA GLU A 29 18.41 10.31 4.06
C GLU A 29 17.75 9.13 3.33
N TYR A 30 16.77 8.48 3.97
CA TYR A 30 16.05 7.31 3.45
C TYR A 30 14.65 7.68 2.92
N ALA A 31 14.50 8.84 2.32
CA ALA A 31 13.19 9.31 1.85
C ALA A 31 12.61 8.43 0.74
N ASP A 32 13.46 7.78 -0.05
CA ASP A 32 13.13 6.84 -1.13
C ASP A 32 12.46 5.55 -0.65
N VAL A 33 12.66 5.16 0.61
CA VAL A 33 12.03 3.96 1.22
C VAL A 33 10.52 4.13 1.40
N PHE A 34 10.04 5.38 1.55
CA PHE A 34 8.63 5.66 1.75
C PHE A 34 7.90 5.74 0.41
N ALA A 35 6.71 5.14 0.32
CA ALA A 35 5.79 5.37 -0.78
C ALA A 35 4.73 6.42 -0.36
N LEU A 36 4.60 7.50 -1.15
CA LEU A 36 3.56 8.53 -0.94
C LEU A 36 2.25 8.26 -1.70
N SER A 37 2.28 7.34 -2.66
CA SER A 37 1.13 6.90 -3.46
C SER A 37 1.28 5.42 -3.82
N MET A 38 0.19 4.78 -4.26
CA MET A 38 0.25 3.38 -4.72
C MET A 38 1.16 3.21 -5.96
N SER A 39 1.25 4.23 -6.81
CA SER A 39 2.11 4.20 -8.00
C SER A 39 3.62 4.15 -7.71
N GLU A 40 4.04 4.52 -6.49
CA GLU A 40 5.43 4.38 -6.05
C GLU A 40 5.75 2.95 -5.59
N VAL A 41 4.75 2.05 -5.50
CA VAL A 41 4.92 0.65 -5.13
C VAL A 41 5.10 -0.21 -6.38
N PHE A 42 6.33 -0.65 -6.62
CA PHE A 42 6.65 -1.52 -7.75
C PHE A 42 6.53 -2.99 -7.36
N TYR A 43 5.92 -3.79 -8.23
CA TYR A 43 5.93 -5.24 -8.08
C TYR A 43 7.29 -5.82 -8.46
N VAL A 44 7.61 -6.96 -7.85
CA VAL A 44 8.80 -7.74 -8.19
C VAL A 44 8.50 -8.58 -9.43
N ASP A 45 9.10 -8.25 -10.57
CA ASP A 45 8.82 -8.89 -11.87
C ASP A 45 9.55 -10.22 -12.09
N TRP A 46 10.64 -10.44 -11.35
CA TRP A 46 11.48 -11.64 -11.45
C TRP A 46 11.02 -12.81 -10.58
N TRP A 47 10.11 -12.58 -9.64
CA TRP A 47 9.60 -13.63 -8.75
C TRP A 47 8.10 -13.80 -8.91
N LYS A 48 7.66 -15.04 -9.06
CA LYS A 48 6.25 -15.40 -9.04
C LYS A 48 5.97 -16.18 -7.77
N HIS A 49 4.99 -15.73 -7.00
CA HIS A 49 4.54 -16.49 -5.84
C HIS A 49 3.73 -17.70 -6.31
N HIS A 50 4.11 -18.90 -5.86
CA HIS A 50 3.38 -20.14 -6.12
C HIS A 50 2.48 -20.45 -4.93
N LEU A 51 1.17 -20.47 -5.16
CA LEU A 51 0.21 -20.92 -4.15
C LEU A 51 0.27 -22.46 -4.08
N ASN A 52 0.60 -22.99 -2.91
CA ASN A 52 0.57 -24.43 -2.63
C ASN A 52 -0.88 -24.85 -2.34
N ILE A 53 -1.62 -25.16 -3.39
CA ILE A 53 -3.01 -25.60 -3.31
C ILE A 53 -3.03 -27.13 -3.19
N ASP A 54 -3.87 -27.64 -2.29
CA ASP A 54 -4.13 -29.07 -2.18
C ASP A 54 -4.78 -29.60 -3.49
N PRO A 55 -4.15 -30.57 -4.19
CA PRO A 55 -4.65 -31.11 -5.45
C PRO A 55 -5.99 -31.82 -5.33
N GLU A 56 -6.42 -32.22 -4.14
CA GLU A 56 -7.72 -32.87 -3.91
C GLU A 56 -8.88 -31.85 -3.91
N ILE A 57 -8.59 -30.56 -3.79
CA ILE A 57 -9.62 -29.51 -3.77
C ILE A 57 -10.09 -29.20 -5.19
N LYS A 58 -11.41 -29.32 -5.42
CA LYS A 58 -12.05 -28.86 -6.65
C LYS A 58 -12.14 -27.33 -6.68
N LEU A 59 -11.48 -26.72 -7.66
CA LEU A 59 -11.54 -25.29 -7.96
C LEU A 59 -12.22 -25.04 -9.32
N PRO A 60 -12.83 -23.86 -9.56
CA PRO A 60 -12.95 -22.72 -8.65
C PRO A 60 -14.19 -22.77 -7.76
N THR A 61 -14.05 -22.34 -6.50
CA THR A 61 -15.18 -22.09 -5.60
C THR A 61 -15.73 -20.69 -5.85
N ARG A 62 -16.94 -20.58 -6.38
CA ARG A 62 -17.61 -19.29 -6.58
C ARG A 62 -18.38 -18.88 -5.33
N MET A 63 -18.15 -17.65 -4.86
CA MET A 63 -18.90 -17.02 -3.77
C MET A 63 -19.63 -15.78 -4.29
N SER A 64 -20.81 -15.50 -3.74
CA SER A 64 -21.53 -14.25 -4.03
C SER A 64 -20.85 -13.09 -3.29
N GLN A 65 -20.74 -11.95 -3.98
CA GLN A 65 -20.25 -10.73 -3.37
C GLN A 65 -21.25 -10.20 -2.34
N ARG A 66 -20.75 -9.80 -1.16
CA ARG A 66 -21.61 -9.19 -0.15
C ARG A 66 -22.14 -7.84 -0.66
N PRO A 67 -23.43 -7.51 -0.45
CA PRO A 67 -23.96 -6.21 -0.83
C PRO A 67 -23.20 -5.06 -0.15
N LEU A 68 -22.89 -4.02 -0.92
CA LEU A 68 -22.29 -2.78 -0.42
C LEU A 68 -23.33 -1.66 -0.43
N THR A 69 -23.27 -0.78 0.56
CA THR A 69 -24.01 0.49 0.53
C THR A 69 -23.43 1.43 -0.52
N GLU A 70 -24.20 2.42 -0.98
CA GLU A 70 -23.74 3.35 -2.03
C GLU A 70 -22.48 4.13 -1.61
N LYS A 71 -22.40 4.59 -0.35
CA LYS A 71 -21.19 5.26 0.17
C LYS A 71 -19.97 4.35 0.19
N GLN A 72 -20.16 3.06 0.44
CA GLN A 72 -19.06 2.10 0.39
C GLN A 72 -18.60 1.88 -1.04
N LYS A 73 -19.53 1.78 -2.00
CA LYS A 73 -19.19 1.57 -3.41
C LYS A 73 -18.33 2.71 -3.94
N GLU A 74 -18.74 3.95 -3.71
CA GLU A 74 -17.98 5.15 -4.12
C GLU A 74 -16.54 5.07 -3.61
N TRP A 75 -16.37 4.88 -2.30
CA TRP A 75 -15.03 4.76 -1.72
C TRP A 75 -14.23 3.56 -2.25
N PHE A 76 -14.84 2.38 -2.40
CA PHE A 76 -14.14 1.20 -2.92
C PHE A 76 -13.75 1.35 -4.38
N TYR A 77 -14.59 1.98 -5.21
CA TYR A 77 -14.30 2.17 -6.63
C TYR A 77 -13.13 3.13 -6.83
N ASP A 78 -13.07 4.23 -6.09
CA ASP A 78 -11.92 5.15 -6.14
C ASP A 78 -10.60 4.44 -5.81
N ILE A 79 -10.60 3.55 -4.81
CA ILE A 79 -9.42 2.77 -4.44
C ILE A 79 -9.08 1.70 -5.49
N LEU A 80 -10.09 1.05 -6.08
CA LEU A 80 -9.86 0.07 -7.15
C LEU A 80 -9.26 0.72 -8.40
N ASP A 81 -9.74 1.92 -8.74
CA ASP A 81 -9.20 2.70 -9.86
C ASP A 81 -7.73 3.08 -9.58
N GLU A 82 -7.40 3.55 -8.36
CA GLU A 82 -5.99 3.82 -7.97
C GLU A 82 -5.11 2.56 -8.04
N MET A 83 -5.63 1.41 -7.62
CA MET A 83 -4.92 0.13 -7.69
C MET A 83 -4.69 -0.34 -9.14
N GLU A 84 -5.67 -0.15 -10.03
CA GLU A 84 -5.57 -0.52 -11.44
C GLU A 84 -4.58 0.40 -12.17
N GLU A 85 -4.67 1.73 -11.95
CA GLU A 85 -3.72 2.72 -12.46
C GLU A 85 -2.28 2.46 -11.99
N SER A 86 -2.12 1.96 -10.77
CA SER A 86 -0.82 1.61 -10.18
C SER A 86 -0.35 0.19 -10.53
N HIS A 87 -1.09 -0.54 -11.37
CA HIS A 87 -0.81 -1.93 -11.77
C HIS A 87 -0.72 -2.94 -10.61
N VAL A 88 -1.33 -2.63 -9.47
CA VAL A 88 -1.42 -3.52 -8.31
C VAL A 88 -2.43 -4.64 -8.58
N ILE A 89 -3.52 -4.28 -9.26
CA ILE A 89 -4.53 -5.23 -9.76
C ILE A 89 -4.68 -5.08 -11.27
N GLN A 90 -5.22 -6.11 -11.90
CA GLN A 90 -5.54 -6.12 -13.31
C GLN A 90 -6.88 -6.81 -13.51
N ARG A 91 -7.65 -6.33 -14.49
CA ARG A 91 -8.87 -6.99 -14.91
C ARG A 91 -8.53 -8.35 -15.55
N VAL A 92 -9.14 -9.42 -15.02
CA VAL A 92 -8.95 -10.82 -15.43
C VAL A 92 -10.07 -11.29 -16.35
#